data_AF-A0A2E4Z8V5-F1
#
_entry.id   AF-A0A2E4Z8V5-F1
#
_cell.length_a   1.000
_cell.length_b   1.000
_cell.length_c   1.000
_cell.angle_alpha   90.00
_cell.angle_beta   90.00
_cell.angle_gamma   90.00
#
_symmetry.space_group_name_H-M   'P 1'
#
loop_
_entity.id
_entity.type
_entity.pdbx_description
1 polymer ?
#
loop_
_entity_poly.entity_id
_entity_poly.type
_entity_poly.pdbx_seq_one_letter_code
_entity_poly.pdbx_strand_id
1 'polypeptide(L)'
;MAQTGLNEEVLRELVHRFYGKVRQDRLLAPIFEEHVSNWAPHLERMVAFWSSVALMTGRYHGRPVPVHAPLPVDPQHFGRWLELFRETAG
;
A
#
# COMPACT_ATOMS: atom_id res chain seq x y z
N MET A 1 2.74 -27.95 -0.83
CA MET A 1 2.32 -26.54 -0.76
C MET A 1 3.27 -25.76 -1.62
N ALA A 2 2.80 -25.16 -2.72
CA ALA A 2 3.67 -24.37 -3.59
C ALA A 2 4.28 -23.23 -2.75
N GLN A 3 5.60 -23.14 -2.72
CA GLN A 3 6.26 -21.90 -2.32
C GLN A 3 5.68 -20.84 -3.27
N THR A 4 4.95 -19.86 -2.76
CA THR A 4 4.20 -18.87 -3.56
C THR A 4 5.09 -18.00 -4.46
N GLY A 5 6.40 -18.28 -4.55
CA GLY A 5 7.40 -17.45 -5.21
C GLY A 5 7.57 -16.08 -4.57
N LEU A 6 6.81 -15.78 -3.51
CA LEU A 6 6.76 -14.47 -2.89
C LEU A 6 8.07 -14.25 -2.14
N ASN A 7 8.86 -13.33 -2.66
CA ASN A 7 10.08 -12.83 -2.06
C ASN A 7 10.04 -11.30 -2.02
N GLU A 8 11.09 -10.69 -1.52
CA GLU A 8 11.16 -9.24 -1.34
C GLU A 8 11.07 -8.45 -2.65
N GLU A 9 11.66 -8.97 -3.72
CA GLU A 9 11.67 -8.32 -5.03
C GLU A 9 10.26 -8.31 -5.63
N VAL A 10 9.60 -9.47 -5.65
CA VAL A 10 8.21 -9.62 -6.12
C VAL A 10 7.27 -8.75 -5.29
N LEU A 11 7.47 -8.70 -3.98
CA LEU A 11 6.67 -7.84 -3.09
C LEU A 11 6.88 -6.36 -3.41
N ARG A 12 8.13 -5.92 -3.60
CA ARG A 12 8.44 -4.53 -3.96
C ARG A 12 7.77 -4.15 -5.27
N GLU A 13 7.87 -4.98 -6.30
CA GLU A 13 7.20 -4.76 -7.58
C GLU A 13 5.69 -4.66 -7.41
N LEU A 14 5.08 -5.58 -6.66
CA LEU A 14 3.65 -5.57 -6.37
C LEU A 14 3.21 -4.25 -5.71
N VAL A 15 3.92 -3.82 -4.67
CA VAL A 15 3.64 -2.57 -3.94
C VAL A 15 3.78 -1.36 -4.86
N HIS A 16 4.84 -1.29 -5.67
CA HIS A 16 5.05 -0.19 -6.60
C HIS A 16 3.95 -0.12 -7.68
N ARG A 17 3.57 -1.26 -8.27
CA ARG A 17 2.45 -1.30 -9.23
C ARG A 17 1.14 -0.88 -8.60
N PHE A 18 0.88 -1.36 -7.37
CA PHE A 18 -0.34 -1.07 -6.65
C PHE A 18 -0.47 0.44 -6.36
N TYR A 19 0.55 1.05 -5.78
CA TYR A 19 0.55 2.49 -5.53
C TYR A 19 0.62 3.33 -6.81
N GLY A 20 1.16 2.78 -7.90
CA GLY A 20 1.04 3.36 -9.24
C GLY A 20 -0.41 3.51 -9.67
N LYS A 21 -1.26 2.51 -9.43
CA LYS A 21 -2.72 2.60 -9.69
C LYS A 21 -3.39 3.58 -8.73
N VAL A 22 -3.06 3.54 -7.44
CA VAL A 22 -3.63 4.47 -6.43
C VAL A 22 -3.42 5.93 -6.83
N ARG A 23 -2.24 6.28 -7.37
CA ARG A 23 -1.93 7.64 -7.85
C ARG A 23 -2.73 8.09 -9.06
N GLN A 24 -3.28 7.16 -9.83
CA GLN A 24 -4.07 7.46 -11.03
C GLN A 24 -5.57 7.35 -10.77
N ASP A 25 -5.96 6.84 -9.60
CA ASP A 25 -7.35 6.62 -9.25
C ASP A 25 -8.02 7.93 -8.81
N ARG A 26 -9.18 8.23 -9.41
CA ARG A 26 -9.86 9.52 -9.20
C ARG A 26 -10.39 9.71 -7.78
N LEU A 27 -10.68 8.63 -7.05
CA LEU A 27 -11.19 8.70 -5.68
C LEU A 27 -10.04 8.79 -4.67
N LEU A 28 -8.95 8.04 -4.91
CA LEU A 28 -7.85 7.95 -3.96
C LEU A 28 -6.78 9.02 -4.17
N ALA A 29 -6.46 9.36 -5.42
CA ALA A 29 -5.34 10.25 -5.74
C ALA A 29 -5.40 11.60 -4.99
N PRO A 30 -6.55 12.30 -4.88
CA PRO A 30 -6.61 13.57 -4.18
C PRO A 30 -6.17 13.48 -2.70
N ILE A 31 -6.55 12.41 -2.00
CA ILE A 31 -6.20 12.20 -0.59
C ILE A 31 -4.69 11.99 -0.45
N PHE A 32 -4.10 11.18 -1.33
CA PHE A 32 -2.67 10.91 -1.31
C PHE A 32 -1.86 12.13 -1.74
N GLU A 33 -2.31 12.90 -2.74
CA GLU A 33 -1.61 14.11 -3.19
C GLU A 33 -1.54 15.20 -2.12
N GLU A 34 -2.59 15.32 -1.30
CA GLU A 34 -2.61 16.27 -0.18
C GLU A 34 -1.66 15.87 0.95
N HIS A 35 -1.45 14.57 1.19
CA HIS A 35 -0.72 14.06 2.37
C HIS A 35 0.66 13.43 2.05
N VAL A 36 0.96 13.15 0.78
CA VAL A 36 2.19 12.49 0.32
C VAL A 36 2.88 13.39 -0.70
N SER A 37 3.73 14.27 -0.18
CA SER A 37 4.57 15.16 -1.00
C SER A 37 5.80 14.45 -1.60
N ASN A 38 6.28 13.38 -0.96
CA ASN A 38 7.41 12.59 -1.46
C ASN A 38 7.05 11.09 -1.53
N TRP A 39 6.95 10.59 -2.76
CA TRP A 39 6.55 9.22 -3.03
C TRP A 39 7.65 8.20 -2.75
N ALA A 40 8.93 8.53 -2.92
CA ALA A 40 10.01 7.57 -2.68
C ALA A 40 10.03 7.04 -1.23
N PRO A 41 10.09 7.88 -0.17
CA PRO A 41 10.07 7.40 1.20
C PRO A 41 8.71 6.81 1.60
N HIS A 42 7.61 7.25 0.98
CA HIS A 42 6.30 6.65 1.20
C HIS A 42 6.26 5.21 0.69
N LEU A 43 6.74 4.96 -0.53
CA LEU A 43 6.81 3.63 -1.13
C LEU A 43 7.73 2.70 -0.33
N GLU A 44 8.91 3.16 0.11
CA GLU A 44 9.78 2.36 0.97
C GLU A 44 9.09 1.96 2.29
N ARG A 45 8.33 2.87 2.90
CA ARG A 45 7.53 2.57 4.09
C ARG A 45 6.46 1.53 3.80
N MET A 46 5.82 1.60 2.63
CA MET A 46 4.80 0.63 2.22
C MET A 46 5.38 -0.74 1.89
N VAL A 47 6.55 -0.81 1.27
CA VAL A 47 7.30 -2.06 1.09
C VAL A 47 7.62 -2.69 2.44
N ALA A 48 8.12 -1.90 3.40
CA ALA A 48 8.36 -2.39 4.76
C ALA A 48 7.08 -2.89 5.44
N PHE A 49 5.96 -2.16 5.31
CA PHE A 49 4.66 -2.55 5.85
C PHE A 49 4.20 -3.90 5.29
N TRP A 50 4.15 -4.02 3.97
CA TRP A 50 3.72 -5.24 3.31
C TRP A 50 4.67 -6.40 3.55
N SER A 51 5.97 -6.14 3.72
CA SER A 51 6.94 -7.17 4.07
C SER A 51 6.75 -7.67 5.50
N SER A 52 6.35 -6.81 6.44
CA SER A 52 5.93 -7.29 7.76
C SER A 52 4.67 -8.14 7.70
N VAL A 53 3.71 -7.81 6.83
CA VAL A 53 2.43 -8.52 6.72
C VAL A 53 2.56 -9.85 5.98
N ALA A 54 3.16 -9.86 4.80
CA ALA A 54 3.18 -11.02 3.91
C ALA A 54 4.38 -11.95 4.14
N LEU A 55 5.52 -11.38 4.53
CA LEU A 55 6.78 -12.11 4.72
C LEU A 55 7.20 -12.22 6.19
N MET A 56 6.40 -11.68 7.13
CA MET A 56 6.65 -11.72 8.58
C MET A 56 8.03 -11.16 9.00
N THR A 57 8.60 -10.26 8.21
CA THR A 57 9.96 -9.73 8.44
C THR A 57 10.10 -8.78 9.63
N GLY A 58 8.99 -8.21 10.12
CA GLY A 58 8.99 -7.24 11.22
C GLY A 58 9.61 -5.87 10.92
N ARG A 59 9.93 -5.53 9.66
CA ARG A 59 10.60 -4.27 9.28
C ARG A 59 9.77 -3.00 9.49
N TYR A 60 8.45 -3.11 9.50
CA TYR A 60 7.57 -1.99 9.78
C TYR A 60 7.19 -1.92 11.26
N HIS A 61 7.50 -0.79 11.88
CA HIS A 61 7.21 -0.49 13.28
C HIS A 61 6.17 0.63 13.46
N GLY A 62 5.53 1.07 12.37
CA GLY A 62 4.52 2.12 12.42
C GLY A 62 3.16 1.61 12.93
N ARG A 63 2.26 2.55 13.24
CA ARG A 63 0.88 2.27 13.66
C ARG A 63 -0.07 2.83 12.59
N PRO A 64 -0.63 2.00 11.69
CA PRO A 64 -1.45 2.50 10.58
C PRO A 64 -2.69 3.24 11.05
N VAL A 65 -3.46 2.69 12.00
CA VAL A 65 -4.74 3.27 12.43
C VAL A 65 -4.61 4.74 12.88
N PRO A 66 -3.68 5.12 13.79
CA PRO A 66 -3.48 6.52 14.18
C PRO A 66 -3.15 7.47 13.02
N VAL A 67 -2.49 6.98 11.96
CA VAL A 67 -2.12 7.79 10.80
C VAL A 67 -3.32 8.06 9.89
N HIS A 68 -4.25 7.09 9.78
CA HIS A 68 -5.40 7.20 8.88
C HIS A 68 -6.65 7.78 9.56
N ALA A 69 -6.77 7.67 10.88
CA ALA A 69 -7.91 8.17 11.64
C ALA A 69 -8.25 9.66 11.43
N PRO A 70 -7.29 10.60 11.30
CA PRO A 70 -7.61 12.00 11.05
C PRO A 70 -7.84 12.35 9.57
N LEU A 71 -7.62 11.41 8.64
CA LEU A 71 -7.78 11.68 7.21
C LEU A 71 -9.25 11.68 6.81
N PRO A 72 -9.64 12.41 5.74
CA PRO A 72 -10.99 12.39 5.19
C PRO A 72 -11.24 11.09 4.40
N VAL A 73 -11.03 9.94 5.04
CA VAL A 73 -11.23 8.61 4.46
C VAL A 73 -12.48 7.96 5.05
N ASP A 74 -13.20 7.23 4.21
CA ASP A 74 -14.42 6.51 4.58
C ASP A 74 -14.39 5.07 4.02
N PRO A 75 -15.42 4.25 4.28
CA PRO A 75 -15.47 2.89 3.77
C PRO A 75 -15.40 2.76 2.24
N GLN A 76 -15.83 3.77 1.47
CA GLN A 76 -15.75 3.76 0.01
C GLN A 76 -14.29 3.84 -0.45
N HIS A 77 -13.50 4.72 0.17
CA HIS A 77 -12.07 4.84 -0.12
C HIS A 77 -11.33 3.53 0.21
N PHE A 78 -11.63 2.93 1.36
CA PHE A 78 -11.02 1.67 1.75
C PHE A 78 -11.41 0.51 0.81
N GLY A 79 -12.69 0.44 0.41
CA GLY A 79 -13.17 -0.51 -0.59
C GLY A 79 -12.42 -0.38 -1.91
N ARG A 80 -12.28 0.85 -2.42
CA ARG A 80 -11.56 1.12 -3.66
C ARG A 80 -10.07 0.75 -3.58
N TRP A 81 -9.44 1.03 -2.44
CA TRP A 81 -8.05 0.63 -2.19
C TRP A 81 -7.88 -0.90 -2.24
N LEU A 82 -8.82 -1.67 -1.66
CA LEU A 82 -8.81 -3.13 -1.71
C LEU A 82 -9.06 -3.69 -3.11
N GLU A 83 -9.93 -3.06 -3.90
CA GLU A 83 -10.15 -3.43 -5.30
C GLU A 83 -8.87 -3.30 -6.12
N LEU A 84 -8.23 -2.13 -6.09
CA LEU A 84 -6.98 -1.88 -6.79
C LEU A 84 -5.86 -2.84 -6.35
N PHE A 85 -5.84 -3.20 -5.07
CA PHE A 85 -4.89 -4.18 -4.55
C PHE A 85 -5.14 -5.56 -5.17
N ARG A 86 -6.39 -6.04 -5.15
CA ARG A 86 -6.77 -7.34 -5.75
C ARG A 86 -6.48 -7.39 -7.24
N GLU A 87 -6.81 -6.34 -7.99
CA GLU A 87 -6.48 -6.22 -9.41
C GLU A 87 -4.97 -6.21 -9.69
N THR A 88 -4.14 -5.91 -8.69
CA THR A 88 -2.68 -5.87 -8.84
C THR A 88 -2.03 -7.17 -8.38
N ALA A 89 -2.68 -7.92 -7.47
CA ALA A 89 -2.17 -9.17 -6.91
C ALA A 89 -2.68 -10.43 -7.63
N GLY A 90 -3.79 -10.34 -8.37
CA GLY A 90 -4.27 -11.38 -9.29
C GLY A 90 -3.53 -11.34 -10.63
#